data_AF-K9F0P8-F1
#
_entry.id   AF-K9F0P8-F1
#
_cell.length_a   1.000
_cell.length_b   1.000
_cell.length_c   1.000
_cell.angle_alpha   90.00
_cell.angle_beta   90.00
_cell.angle_gamma   90.00
#
_symmetry.space_group_name_H-M   'P 1'
#
loop_
_entity.id
_entity.type
_entity.pdbx_description
1 polymer ?
#
loop_
_entity_poly.entity_id
_entity_poly.type
_entity_poly.pdbx_seq_one_letter_code
_entity_poly.pdbx_strand_id
1 'polypeptide(L)'
;MSGKQGAREDGLREFHLGQGEIAAGNLEEAIPHYLAALDLFDGDADLSLERAVTAGQLAITYKGLTQMPQAVDYFGRAIALFQKYPQNADAMISLGNCFWHIGQIDEEAGDFDSARVAYNQAYAAYRSAPDTHAQQIEVLGKIRTLERS
;
A
#
# COMPACT_ATOMS: atom_id res chain seq x y z
N MET A 1 31.19 -3.15 -7.77
CA MET A 1 30.04 -2.24 -7.91
C MET A 1 28.97 -2.72 -8.90
N SER A 2 29.11 -3.89 -9.55
CA SER A 2 28.12 -4.41 -10.50
C SER A 2 26.90 -5.11 -9.89
N GLY A 3 26.95 -5.54 -8.62
CA GLY A 3 25.91 -6.39 -8.02
C GLY A 3 24.65 -5.64 -7.56
N LYS A 4 24.79 -4.40 -7.06
CA LYS A 4 23.64 -3.61 -6.56
C LYS A 4 22.77 -3.08 -7.69
N GLN A 5 23.39 -2.63 -8.78
CA GLN A 5 22.67 -2.15 -9.96
C GLN A 5 21.86 -3.28 -10.62
N GLY A 6 22.44 -4.49 -10.70
CA GLY A 6 21.72 -5.67 -11.21
C GLY A 6 20.51 -6.03 -10.35
N ALA A 7 20.66 -6.09 -9.03
CA ALA A 7 19.55 -6.37 -8.12
C ALA A 7 18.41 -5.33 -8.23
N ARG A 8 18.75 -4.05 -8.41
CA ARG A 8 17.76 -3.00 -8.67
C ARG A 8 16.98 -3.23 -9.96
N GLU A 9 17.68 -3.50 -11.06
CA GLU A 9 17.06 -3.71 -12.37
C GLU A 9 16.18 -4.97 -12.38
N ASP A 10 16.66 -6.06 -11.78
CA ASP A 10 15.90 -7.30 -11.62
C ASP A 10 14.67 -7.08 -10.73
N GLY A 11 14.80 -6.33 -9.62
CA GLY A 11 13.67 -6.03 -8.75
C GLY A 11 12.59 -5.21 -9.45
N LEU A 12 12.99 -4.21 -10.23
CA LEU A 12 12.05 -3.41 -11.03
C LEU A 12 11.38 -4.25 -12.12
N ARG A 13 12.11 -5.20 -12.72
CA ARG A 13 11.53 -6.13 -13.70
C ARG A 13 10.46 -7.00 -13.05
N GLU A 14 10.75 -7.62 -11.92
CA GLU A 14 9.79 -8.44 -11.18
C GLU A 14 8.57 -7.61 -10.75
N PHE A 15 8.78 -6.37 -10.28
CA PHE A 15 7.68 -5.46 -9.98
C PHE A 15 6.76 -5.19 -11.18
N HIS A 16 7.33 -4.89 -12.35
CA HIS A 16 6.53 -4.65 -13.56
C HIS A 16 5.83 -5.90 -14.08
N LEU A 17 6.42 -7.09 -13.93
CA LEU A 17 5.75 -8.36 -14.24
C LEU A 17 4.53 -8.56 -13.34
N GLY A 18 4.68 -8.33 -12.04
CA GLY A 18 3.56 -8.34 -11.09
C GLY A 18 2.45 -7.38 -11.51
N GLN A 19 2.78 -6.15 -11.90
CA GLN A 19 1.79 -5.19 -12.42
C GLN A 19 1.11 -5.67 -13.71
N GLY A 20 1.84 -6.32 -14.60
CA GLY A 20 1.31 -6.91 -15.82
C GLY A 20 0.27 -7.99 -15.54
N GLU A 21 0.56 -8.90 -14.60
CA GLU A 21 -0.38 -9.94 -14.17
C GLU A 21 -1.64 -9.33 -13.52
N ILE A 22 -1.49 -8.30 -12.67
CA ILE A 22 -2.64 -7.56 -12.13
C ILE A 22 -3.50 -6.95 -13.24
N ALA A 23 -2.88 -6.32 -14.25
CA ALA A 23 -3.60 -5.74 -15.37
C ALA A 23 -4.31 -6.80 -16.24
N ALA A 24 -3.78 -8.02 -16.28
CA ALA A 24 -4.41 -9.18 -16.92
C ALA A 24 -5.52 -9.84 -16.08
N GLY A 25 -5.67 -9.46 -14.81
CA GLY A 25 -6.62 -10.03 -13.86
C GLY A 25 -6.12 -11.29 -13.14
N ASN A 26 -4.83 -11.62 -13.30
CA ASN A 26 -4.17 -12.80 -12.76
C ASN A 26 -3.56 -12.48 -11.38
N LEU A 27 -4.41 -12.39 -10.35
CA LEU A 27 -3.99 -11.94 -9.02
C LEU A 27 -3.01 -12.92 -8.37
N GLU A 28 -3.25 -14.22 -8.49
CA GLU A 28 -2.40 -15.26 -7.93
C GLU A 28 -1.00 -15.27 -8.57
N GLU A 29 -0.93 -15.07 -9.88
CA GLU A 29 0.32 -15.03 -10.65
C GLU A 29 1.16 -13.78 -10.34
N ALA A 30 0.52 -12.67 -9.92
CA ALA A 30 1.24 -11.46 -9.52
C ALA A 30 2.03 -11.61 -8.20
N ILE A 31 1.56 -12.47 -7.28
CA ILE A 31 2.17 -12.67 -5.95
C ILE A 31 3.65 -13.05 -6.01
N PRO A 32 4.07 -14.11 -6.72
CA PRO A 32 5.48 -14.51 -6.75
C PRO A 32 6.38 -13.40 -7.31
N HIS A 33 5.91 -12.62 -8.28
CA HIS A 33 6.64 -11.49 -8.84
C HIS A 33 6.84 -10.36 -7.83
N TYR A 34 5.79 -9.97 -7.09
CA TYR A 34 5.94 -8.96 -6.05
C TYR A 34 6.81 -9.42 -4.87
N LEU A 35 6.74 -10.71 -4.48
CA LEU A 35 7.63 -11.26 -3.46
C LEU A 35 9.09 -11.24 -3.89
N ALA A 36 9.38 -11.65 -5.14
CA ALA A 36 10.73 -11.58 -5.69
C ALA A 36 11.26 -10.14 -5.74
N ALA A 37 10.42 -9.18 -6.16
CA ALA A 37 10.79 -7.76 -6.15
C ALA A 37 11.09 -7.25 -4.73
N LEU A 38 10.30 -7.63 -3.72
CA LEU A 38 10.55 -7.26 -2.33
C LEU A 38 11.89 -7.76 -1.81
N ASP A 39 12.25 -8.99 -2.14
CA ASP A 39 13.52 -9.60 -1.75
C ASP A 39 14.70 -8.90 -2.45
N LEU A 40 14.53 -8.53 -3.73
CA LEU A 40 15.55 -7.81 -4.51
C LEU A 40 15.75 -6.35 -4.07
N PHE A 41 14.69 -5.72 -3.56
CA PHE A 41 14.77 -4.39 -2.94
C PHE A 41 15.23 -4.43 -1.48
N ASP A 42 15.33 -5.61 -0.86
CA ASP A 42 15.78 -5.73 0.52
C ASP A 42 17.28 -5.43 0.65
N GLY A 43 17.66 -4.80 1.77
CA GLY A 43 19.07 -4.48 2.06
C GLY A 43 19.66 -3.28 1.30
N ASP A 44 18.92 -2.63 0.39
CA ASP A 44 19.30 -1.33 -0.18
C ASP A 44 18.39 -0.21 0.30
N ALA A 45 18.96 0.73 1.07
CA ALA A 45 18.23 1.86 1.63
C ALA A 45 17.69 2.80 0.55
N ASP A 46 18.37 2.86 -0.62
CA ASP A 46 17.97 3.72 -1.72
C ASP A 46 16.70 3.20 -2.44
N LEU A 47 16.35 1.92 -2.24
CA LEU A 47 15.18 1.26 -2.84
C LEU A 47 14.00 1.12 -1.86
N SER A 48 14.06 1.82 -0.72
CA SER A 48 13.03 1.69 0.30
C SER A 48 11.66 2.22 -0.14
N LEU A 49 11.59 3.13 -1.12
CA LEU A 49 10.31 3.57 -1.69
C LEU A 49 9.75 2.52 -2.66
N GLU A 50 10.56 1.97 -3.55
CA GLU A 50 10.18 0.87 -4.44
C GLU A 50 9.68 -0.34 -3.64
N ARG A 51 10.37 -0.67 -2.54
CA ARG A 51 9.94 -1.70 -1.59
C ARG A 51 8.59 -1.38 -0.94
N ALA A 52 8.37 -0.13 -0.54
CA ALA A 52 7.09 0.29 0.06
C ALA A 52 5.93 0.16 -0.92
N VAL A 53 6.13 0.63 -2.15
CA VAL A 53 5.14 0.53 -3.24
C VAL A 53 4.84 -0.94 -3.55
N THR A 54 5.87 -1.78 -3.65
CA THR A 54 5.71 -3.21 -3.93
C THR A 54 4.93 -3.92 -2.83
N ALA A 55 5.22 -3.62 -1.55
CA ALA A 55 4.47 -4.17 -0.42
C ALA A 55 2.99 -3.74 -0.45
N GLY A 56 2.72 -2.48 -0.80
CA GLY A 56 1.35 -1.97 -0.95
C GLY A 56 0.60 -2.65 -2.10
N GLN A 57 1.25 -2.88 -3.24
CA GLN A 57 0.64 -3.61 -4.36
C GLN A 57 0.34 -5.06 -3.99
N LEU A 58 1.28 -5.75 -3.36
CA LEU A 58 1.07 -7.12 -2.88
C LEU A 58 -0.08 -7.20 -1.87
N ALA A 59 -0.21 -6.21 -0.99
CA ALA A 59 -1.33 -6.13 -0.05
C ALA A 59 -2.68 -5.98 -0.77
N ILE A 60 -2.75 -5.12 -1.80
CA ILE A 60 -3.95 -4.96 -2.64
C ILE A 60 -4.28 -6.28 -3.36
N THR A 61 -3.27 -6.99 -3.87
CA THR A 61 -3.44 -8.31 -4.48
C THR A 61 -4.05 -9.31 -3.49
N TYR A 62 -3.52 -9.41 -2.27
CA TYR A 62 -4.10 -10.25 -1.22
C TYR A 62 -5.52 -9.85 -0.85
N LYS A 63 -5.83 -8.54 -0.77
CA LYS A 63 -7.20 -8.06 -0.54
C LYS A 63 -8.14 -8.50 -1.66
N GLY A 64 -7.72 -8.39 -2.92
CA GLY A 64 -8.47 -8.85 -4.09
C GLY A 64 -8.78 -10.35 -4.06
N LEU A 65 -7.87 -11.13 -3.49
CA LEU A 65 -8.03 -12.56 -3.23
C LEU A 65 -8.78 -12.90 -1.94
N THR A 66 -9.33 -11.90 -1.24
CA THR A 66 -10.01 -12.03 0.06
C THR A 66 -9.12 -12.56 1.19
N GLN A 67 -7.80 -12.52 1.02
CA GLN A 67 -6.80 -12.92 2.01
C GLN A 67 -6.48 -11.74 2.94
N MET A 68 -7.49 -11.31 3.71
CA MET A 68 -7.43 -10.10 4.52
C MET A 68 -6.26 -10.07 5.54
N PRO A 69 -5.91 -11.16 6.25
CA PRO A 69 -4.77 -11.13 7.18
C PRO A 69 -3.44 -10.81 6.49
N GLN A 70 -3.18 -11.42 5.33
CA GLN A 70 -1.98 -11.12 4.53
C GLN A 70 -2.01 -9.69 3.99
N ALA A 71 -3.17 -9.20 3.54
CA ALA A 71 -3.32 -7.83 3.08
C ALA A 71 -2.95 -6.83 4.17
N VAL A 72 -3.50 -6.99 5.39
CA VAL A 72 -3.21 -6.11 6.53
C VAL A 72 -1.73 -6.16 6.91
N ASP A 73 -1.10 -7.34 6.93
CA ASP A 73 0.34 -7.47 7.21
C ASP A 73 1.19 -6.67 6.21
N TYR A 74 0.95 -6.85 4.91
CA TYR A 74 1.72 -6.15 3.88
C TYR A 74 1.41 -4.64 3.80
N PHE A 75 0.17 -4.21 4.05
CA PHE A 75 -0.12 -2.78 4.22
C PHE A 75 0.64 -2.20 5.41
N GLY A 76 0.71 -2.90 6.54
CA GLY A 76 1.49 -2.49 7.70
C GLY A 76 2.98 -2.32 7.39
N ARG A 77 3.56 -3.24 6.61
CA ARG A 77 4.95 -3.13 6.13
C ARG A 77 5.16 -1.92 5.22
N ALA A 78 4.24 -1.68 4.29
CA ALA A 78 4.29 -0.52 3.40
C ALA A 78 4.19 0.81 4.17
N ILE A 79 3.26 0.89 5.13
CA ILE A 79 3.07 2.05 6.03
C ILE A 79 4.38 2.40 6.75
N ALA A 80 5.03 1.41 7.36
CA ALA A 80 6.28 1.61 8.11
C ALA A 80 7.42 2.17 7.23
N LEU A 81 7.40 1.89 5.92
CA LEU A 81 8.37 2.42 4.97
C LEU A 81 7.97 3.82 4.49
N PHE A 82 6.71 4.04 4.08
CA PHE A 82 6.25 5.36 3.61
C PHE A 82 6.35 6.45 4.68
N GLN A 83 6.15 6.13 5.96
CA GLN A 83 6.30 7.07 7.07
C GLN A 83 7.71 7.68 7.19
N LYS A 84 8.73 7.06 6.58
CA LYS A 84 10.09 7.61 6.53
C LYS A 84 10.24 8.76 5.53
N TYR A 85 9.24 9.00 4.68
CA TYR A 85 9.28 9.99 3.59
C TYR A 85 8.15 11.03 3.68
N PRO A 86 7.98 11.75 4.80
CA PRO A 86 6.85 12.65 5.00
C PRO A 86 6.80 13.85 4.03
N GLN A 87 7.92 14.19 3.40
CA GLN A 87 8.02 15.30 2.43
C GLN A 87 7.81 14.84 0.98
N ASN A 88 7.65 13.54 0.74
CA ASN A 88 7.38 13.00 -0.59
C ASN A 88 5.86 12.86 -0.77
N ALA A 89 5.31 13.65 -1.70
CA ALA A 89 3.87 13.68 -1.97
C ALA A 89 3.31 12.30 -2.34
N ASP A 90 3.97 11.59 -3.26
CA ASP A 90 3.53 10.27 -3.73
C ASP A 90 3.57 9.22 -2.62
N ALA A 91 4.56 9.30 -1.74
CA ALA A 91 4.66 8.46 -0.55
C ALA A 91 3.50 8.73 0.42
N MET A 92 3.13 10.00 0.64
CA MET A 92 2.01 10.36 1.51
C MET A 92 0.65 9.96 0.91
N ILE A 93 0.49 10.05 -0.40
CA ILE A 93 -0.69 9.52 -1.11
C ILE A 93 -0.78 8.00 -0.93
N SER A 94 0.33 7.30 -1.16
CA SER A 94 0.39 5.84 -1.03
C SER A 94 0.17 5.36 0.40
N LEU A 95 0.69 6.10 1.38
CA LEU A 95 0.43 5.90 2.81
C LEU A 95 -1.06 6.03 3.12
N GLY A 96 -1.71 7.06 2.58
CA GLY A 96 -3.16 7.25 2.72
C GLY A 96 -3.95 6.08 2.15
N ASN A 97 -3.56 5.58 0.97
CA ASN A 97 -4.19 4.43 0.33
C ASN A 97 -4.07 3.14 1.16
N CYS A 98 -2.92 2.92 1.80
CA CYS A 98 -2.73 1.77 2.69
C CYS A 98 -3.70 1.82 3.88
N PHE A 99 -3.78 2.97 4.56
CA PHE A 99 -4.72 3.16 5.66
C PHE A 99 -6.18 3.09 5.21
N TRP A 100 -6.50 3.60 4.02
CA TRP A 100 -7.83 3.49 3.43
C TRP A 100 -8.24 2.03 3.25
N HIS A 101 -7.37 1.19 2.68
CA HIS A 101 -7.67 -0.22 2.49
C HIS A 101 -7.79 -1.00 3.81
N ILE A 102 -6.96 -0.69 4.82
CA ILE A 102 -7.12 -1.25 6.16
C ILE A 102 -8.49 -0.85 6.73
N GLY A 103 -8.87 0.43 6.61
CA GLY A 103 -10.18 0.91 7.07
C GLY A 103 -11.35 0.18 6.39
N GLN A 104 -11.25 -0.10 5.10
CA GLN A 104 -12.24 -0.92 4.39
C GLN A 104 -12.31 -2.36 4.92
N ILE A 105 -11.16 -2.99 5.17
CA ILE A 105 -11.08 -4.35 5.70
C ILE A 105 -11.72 -4.42 7.10
N ASP A 106 -11.39 -3.47 7.98
CA ASP A 106 -11.94 -3.42 9.33
C ASP A 106 -13.46 -3.13 9.31
N GLU A 107 -13.92 -2.25 8.42
CA GLU A 107 -15.34 -1.97 8.22
C GLU A 107 -16.10 -3.21 7.73
N GLU A 108 -15.54 -3.94 6.75
CA GLU A 108 -16.09 -5.21 6.24
C GLU A 108 -16.13 -6.29 7.34
N ALA A 109 -15.19 -6.27 8.29
CA ALA A 109 -15.15 -7.17 9.45
C ALA A 109 -16.10 -6.73 10.60
N GLY A 110 -16.69 -5.54 10.51
CA GLY A 110 -17.56 -4.97 11.55
C GLY A 110 -16.80 -4.31 12.72
N ASP A 111 -15.49 -4.16 12.63
CA ASP A 111 -14.68 -3.41 13.61
C ASP A 111 -14.65 -1.92 13.24
N PHE A 112 -15.77 -1.25 13.50
CA PHE A 112 -15.95 0.16 13.15
C PHE A 112 -15.01 1.11 13.90
N ASP A 113 -14.54 0.72 15.09
CA ASP A 113 -13.59 1.52 15.87
C ASP A 113 -12.21 1.51 15.21
N SER A 114 -11.71 0.33 14.82
CA SER A 114 -10.45 0.19 14.07
C SER A 114 -10.55 0.85 12.69
N ALA A 115 -11.67 0.64 11.98
CA ALA A 115 -11.93 1.28 10.69
C ALA A 115 -11.87 2.81 10.78
N ARG A 116 -12.47 3.40 11.82
CA ARG A 116 -12.43 4.85 12.06
C ARG A 116 -11.01 5.34 12.31
N VAL A 117 -10.20 4.60 13.08
CA VAL A 117 -8.79 4.95 13.31
C VAL A 117 -8.03 4.97 11.98
N ALA A 118 -8.16 3.91 11.18
CA ALA A 118 -7.50 3.80 9.88
C ALA A 118 -7.94 4.92 8.91
N TYR A 119 -9.23 5.20 8.79
CA TYR A 119 -9.71 6.29 7.94
C TYR A 119 -9.22 7.67 8.40
N ASN A 120 -9.12 7.93 9.71
CA ASN A 120 -8.53 9.18 10.20
C ASN A 120 -7.03 9.29 9.84
N GLN A 121 -6.29 8.19 9.90
CA GLN A 121 -4.89 8.14 9.46
C GLN A 121 -4.75 8.36 7.96
N ALA A 122 -5.64 7.78 7.15
CA ALA A 122 -5.70 8.02 5.71
C ALA A 122 -5.96 9.51 5.39
N TYR A 123 -6.94 10.13 6.06
CA TYR A 123 -7.21 11.56 5.93
C TYR A 123 -5.99 12.42 6.27
N ALA A 124 -5.31 12.13 7.38
CA ALA A 124 -4.11 12.85 7.79
C ALA A 124 -3.01 12.75 6.72
N ALA A 125 -2.80 11.56 6.15
CA ALA A 125 -1.80 11.35 5.10
C ALA A 125 -2.15 12.10 3.80
N TYR A 126 -3.40 12.00 3.33
CA TYR A 126 -3.84 12.73 2.14
C TYR A 126 -3.70 14.24 2.31
N ARG A 127 -4.08 14.79 3.47
CA ARG A 127 -3.97 16.23 3.75
C ARG A 127 -2.54 16.75 3.68
N SER A 128 -1.54 15.89 3.87
CA SER A 128 -0.12 16.24 3.78
C SER A 128 0.43 16.22 2.35
N ALA A 129 -0.36 15.85 1.34
CA ALA A 129 0.03 15.83 -0.07
C ALA A 129 -0.83 16.79 -0.92
N PRO A 130 -0.27 17.42 -1.98
CA PRO A 130 -1.04 18.20 -2.94
C PRO A 130 -2.01 17.33 -3.75
N ASP A 131 -3.03 17.97 -4.32
CA ASP A 131 -3.98 17.36 -5.27
C ASP A 131 -4.77 16.13 -4.76
N THR A 132 -4.93 16.01 -3.43
CA THR A 132 -5.66 14.89 -2.79
C THR A 132 -7.08 15.23 -2.33
N HIS A 133 -7.66 16.33 -2.81
CA HIS A 133 -8.97 16.81 -2.34
C HIS A 133 -10.09 15.77 -2.52
N ALA A 134 -10.06 14.98 -3.60
CA ALA A 134 -11.04 13.93 -3.84
C ALA A 134 -10.96 12.82 -2.78
N GLN A 135 -9.75 12.32 -2.51
CA GLN A 135 -9.50 11.29 -1.50
C GLN A 135 -9.87 11.78 -0.10
N GLN A 136 -9.56 13.05 0.21
CA GLN A 136 -9.96 13.68 1.47
C GLN A 136 -11.49 13.71 1.64
N ILE A 137 -12.24 14.07 0.59
CA ILE A 137 -13.71 14.09 0.64
C ILE A 137 -14.26 12.68 0.83
N GLU A 138 -13.73 11.71 0.11
CA GLU A 138 -14.15 10.31 0.19
C GLU A 138 -13.95 9.75 1.60
N VAL A 139 -12.77 9.94 2.18
CA VAL A 139 -12.47 9.45 3.54
C VAL A 139 -13.26 10.15 4.63
N LEU A 140 -13.52 11.45 4.50
CA LEU A 140 -14.41 12.17 5.41
C LEU A 140 -15.86 11.63 5.34
N GLY A 141 -16.30 11.17 4.17
CA GLY A 141 -17.59 10.50 3.99
C GLY A 141 -17.69 9.20 4.79
N LYS A 142 -16.62 8.39 4.78
CA LYS A 142 -16.51 7.17 5.60
C LYS A 142 -16.51 7.46 7.09
N ILE A 143 -15.66 8.39 7.55
CA ILE A 143 -15.59 8.77 8.97
C ILE A 143 -16.96 9.23 9.48
N ARG A 144 -17.65 10.11 8.74
CA ARG A 144 -18.98 10.61 9.14
C ARG A 144 -20.03 9.51 9.22
N THR A 145 -19.96 8.50 8.35
CA THR A 145 -20.88 7.37 8.37
C THR A 145 -20.67 6.55 9.64
N LEU A 146 -19.41 6.27 10.00
CA LEU A 146 -19.05 5.50 11.20
C LEU A 146 -19.29 6.25 12.52
N GLU A 147 -19.33 7.58 12.51
CA GLU A 147 -19.72 8.37 13.69
C GLU A 147 -21.22 8.29 14.02
N ARG A 148 -22.02 7.77 13.10
CA ARG A 148 -23.49 7.71 13.21
C ARG A 148 -24.02 6.31 13.48
N SER A 149 -23.17 5.28 13.39
CA SER A 149 -23.47 3.87 13.69
C SER A 149 -23.24 3.55 15.15
#